data_AF-A0A2M8KYV4-F1
#
_entry.id   AF-A0A2M8KYV4-F1
#
_cell.length_a   1.000
_cell.length_b   1.000
_cell.length_c   1.000
_cell.angle_alpha   90.00
_cell.angle_beta   90.00
_cell.angle_gamma   90.00
#
_symmetry.space_group_name_H-M   'P 1'
#
loop_
_entity.id
_entity.type
_entity.pdbx_description
1 polymer ?
#
loop_
_entity_poly.entity_id
_entity_poly.type
_entity_poly.pdbx_seq_one_letter_code
_entity_poly.pdbx_strand_id
1 'polypeptide(L)'
;MNAKIPAKPSKAPKPSKATVYVDVDDEITAIIDKVENAKHNIVALVLPKRATMLQSIVNMRLLKRSSDTAGKSVVLITSETALLPLAGAAGLHTARNLQSKPSIPPAPTDAAKTPDEAAEEEPSISDEELSDTPSKLDYHRSIGELATASADNEDEAITLEDEDETGKDTPGTKPAKVSKDKKLKIPNFERFRLFILLGAVGAVGLIVFIIFAIFVLPKATVTIKTASVPVSTEFNLTTSDSAKALDLAKKTIPATLKTTEQKSTAQVPATGQQNNGTKASGTVSMSAGSCSADVPNNVPAGTGISSGGLTFITQKTAQFSAVISGGKCTFQSNDSIGVTSQSAGAKYNLGPSSFTVAGRSDVSASSSSSMGGGTDNIITIVSQADLNNAKTKITSADTDKFVKAFEDQLAKDGFYVLTSTLKPSDPASTASPAVGQPAATTTVETKITYTVLAVQKADLSKAINDSLSKQVDKNKQ
;
A
#
# COMPACT_ATOMS: atom_id res chain seq x y z
N MET A 1 45.44 -19.58 -43.01
CA MET A 1 44.31 -19.42 -42.06
C MET A 1 44.58 -18.19 -41.20
N ASN A 2 43.69 -17.21 -41.12
CA ASN A 2 43.72 -16.15 -40.09
C ASN A 2 42.30 -15.97 -39.55
N ALA A 3 41.96 -16.70 -38.49
CA ALA A 3 40.67 -16.53 -37.81
C ALA A 3 40.66 -15.18 -37.06
N LYS A 4 39.62 -14.37 -37.25
CA LYS A 4 39.44 -13.11 -36.52
C LYS A 4 38.35 -13.28 -35.48
N ILE A 5 38.72 -13.05 -34.22
CA ILE A 5 37.93 -13.32 -33.00
C ILE A 5 36.57 -12.60 -33.05
N PRO A 6 35.45 -13.26 -32.70
CA PRO A 6 34.14 -12.61 -32.63
C PRO A 6 34.04 -11.61 -31.47
N ALA A 7 33.33 -10.51 -31.69
CA ALA A 7 33.18 -9.45 -30.71
C ALA A 7 32.36 -9.89 -29.48
N LYS A 8 32.81 -9.45 -28.30
CA LYS A 8 32.18 -9.67 -26.99
C LYS A 8 30.71 -9.18 -27.01
N PRO A 9 29.73 -9.91 -26.45
CA PRO A 9 28.32 -9.53 -26.53
C PRO A 9 28.06 -8.18 -25.86
N SER A 10 27.34 -7.32 -26.56
CA SER A 10 26.94 -6.00 -26.07
C SER A 10 26.09 -6.12 -24.81
N LYS A 11 26.50 -5.41 -23.76
CA LYS A 11 25.79 -5.35 -22.48
C LYS A 11 24.40 -4.75 -22.71
N ALA A 12 23.36 -5.45 -22.27
CA ALA A 12 21.97 -5.01 -22.42
C ALA A 12 21.79 -3.55 -21.94
N PRO A 13 20.95 -2.74 -22.62
CA PRO A 13 20.76 -1.34 -22.28
C PRO A 13 20.25 -1.25 -20.83
N LYS A 14 20.93 -0.47 -19.99
CA LYS A 14 20.44 -0.16 -18.65
C LYS A 14 19.07 0.51 -18.78
N PRO A 15 18.05 0.12 -18.01
CA PRO A 15 16.77 0.82 -18.04
C PRO A 15 16.98 2.29 -17.69
N SER A 16 16.44 3.18 -18.53
CA SER A 16 16.52 4.63 -18.31
C SER A 16 15.72 5.00 -17.07
N LYS A 17 16.38 5.67 -16.11
CA LYS A 17 15.77 6.12 -14.86
C LYS A 17 15.76 7.64 -14.81
N ALA A 18 14.64 8.22 -14.38
CA ALA A 18 14.58 9.62 -14.01
C ALA A 18 15.10 9.76 -12.57
N THR A 19 15.86 10.82 -12.29
CA THR A 19 16.25 11.16 -10.92
C THR A 19 15.54 12.45 -10.54
N VAL A 20 14.78 12.41 -9.45
CA VAL A 20 14.00 13.53 -8.93
C VAL A 20 14.54 13.84 -7.54
N TYR A 21 14.89 15.09 -7.28
CA TYR A 21 15.35 15.54 -5.97
C TYR A 21 14.18 16.18 -5.21
N VAL A 22 14.06 15.80 -3.94
CA VAL A 22 13.08 16.35 -3.00
C VAL A 22 13.81 17.33 -2.08
N ASP A 23 13.24 18.52 -1.90
CA ASP A 23 13.73 19.51 -0.95
C ASP A 23 13.15 19.28 0.45
N VAL A 24 13.69 19.95 1.47
CA VAL A 24 13.20 19.85 2.86
C VAL A 24 11.81 20.46 3.00
N ASP A 25 11.50 21.47 2.19
CA ASP A 25 10.24 22.22 2.19
C ASP A 25 9.21 21.71 1.16
N ASP A 26 9.52 20.63 0.42
CA ASP A 26 8.59 20.04 -0.56
C ASP A 26 7.42 19.32 0.13
N GLU A 27 6.18 19.74 -0.16
CA GLU A 27 4.99 19.02 0.28
C GLU A 27 4.73 17.74 -0.53
N ILE A 28 3.94 16.81 0.05
CA ILE A 28 3.65 15.50 -0.58
C ILE A 28 2.98 15.62 -1.96
N THR A 29 2.17 16.66 -2.16
CA THR A 29 1.54 17.02 -3.45
C THR A 29 2.59 17.37 -4.49
N ALA A 30 3.51 18.28 -4.18
CA ALA A 30 4.61 18.67 -5.06
C ALA A 30 5.55 17.49 -5.38
N ILE A 31 5.77 16.58 -4.42
CA ILE A 31 6.54 15.34 -4.66
C ILE A 31 5.82 14.43 -5.66
N ILE A 32 4.49 14.26 -5.52
CA ILE A 32 3.68 13.48 -6.45
C ILE A 32 3.71 14.10 -7.86
N ASP A 33 3.50 15.41 -7.98
CA ASP A 33 3.56 16.12 -9.27
C ASP A 33 4.92 15.94 -9.97
N LYS A 34 6.03 16.01 -9.22
CA LYS A 34 7.39 15.78 -9.75
C LYS A 34 7.61 14.33 -10.21
N VAL A 35 6.93 13.36 -9.59
CA VAL A 35 7.01 11.93 -9.96
C VAL A 35 6.14 11.61 -11.18
N GLU A 36 4.91 12.12 -11.24
CA GLU A 36 4.00 11.92 -12.38
C GLU A 36 4.59 12.51 -13.66
N ASN A 37 5.13 13.74 -13.57
CA ASN A 37 5.79 14.44 -14.68
C ASN A 37 7.21 13.91 -15.03
N ALA A 38 7.70 12.85 -14.38
CA ALA A 38 9.03 12.32 -14.63
C ALA A 38 9.14 11.64 -16.02
N LYS A 39 10.21 11.93 -16.77
CA LYS A 39 10.41 11.47 -18.17
C LYS A 39 10.49 9.95 -18.38
N HIS A 40 10.73 9.17 -17.33
CA HIS A 40 10.91 7.71 -17.41
C HIS A 40 9.98 6.99 -16.44
N ASN A 41 9.76 5.70 -16.69
CA ASN A 41 8.85 4.89 -15.87
C ASN A 41 9.50 4.46 -14.55
N ILE A 42 10.83 4.42 -14.45
CA ILE A 42 11.54 4.22 -13.18
C ILE A 42 12.00 5.57 -12.67
N VAL A 43 11.55 5.94 -11.47
CA VAL A 43 11.83 7.24 -10.84
C VAL A 43 12.62 7.01 -9.55
N ALA A 44 13.87 7.43 -9.53
CA ALA A 44 14.70 7.46 -8.34
C ALA A 44 14.46 8.78 -7.61
N LEU A 45 13.71 8.73 -6.50
CA LEU A 45 13.34 9.87 -5.69
C LEU A 45 14.37 10.06 -4.57
N VAL A 46 15.21 11.10 -4.69
CA VAL A 46 16.30 11.39 -3.75
C VAL A 46 15.78 12.24 -2.62
N LEU A 47 15.79 11.67 -1.40
CA LEU A 47 15.27 12.30 -0.21
C LEU A 47 16.37 13.09 0.55
N PRO A 48 16.03 14.21 1.20
CA PRO A 48 16.94 14.90 2.10
C PRO A 48 17.21 14.07 3.38
N LYS A 49 18.17 14.50 4.21
CA LYS A 49 18.56 13.78 5.45
C LYS A 49 17.44 13.64 6.50
N ARG A 50 16.32 14.35 6.33
CA ARG A 50 15.09 14.23 7.12
C ARG A 50 13.91 14.52 6.20
N ALA A 51 13.23 13.49 5.71
CA ALA A 51 12.05 13.66 4.86
C ALA A 51 10.78 13.59 5.72
N THR A 52 10.49 14.65 6.48
CA THR A 52 9.34 14.74 7.40
C THR A 52 8.01 14.37 6.73
N MET A 53 7.81 14.84 5.49
CA MET A 53 6.61 14.55 4.69
C MET A 53 6.44 13.06 4.34
N LEU A 54 7.48 12.24 4.47
CA LEU A 54 7.43 10.79 4.23
C LEU A 54 7.52 9.95 5.52
N GLN A 55 7.59 10.58 6.70
CA GLN A 55 7.48 9.88 7.99
C GLN A 55 6.04 9.38 8.29
N SER A 56 5.07 9.68 7.42
CA SER A 56 3.71 9.15 7.46
C SER A 56 3.53 7.98 6.48
N ILE A 57 3.04 6.84 6.98
CA ILE A 57 2.63 5.69 6.14
C ILE A 57 1.54 6.07 5.12
N VAL A 58 0.68 7.03 5.46
CA VAL A 58 -0.38 7.53 4.56
C VAL A 58 0.25 8.24 3.37
N ASN A 59 1.26 9.07 3.59
CA ASN A 59 1.95 9.80 2.52
C ASN A 59 2.77 8.85 1.64
N MET A 60 3.41 7.83 2.23
CA MET A 60 4.06 6.76 1.47
C MET A 60 3.07 5.98 0.59
N ARG A 61 1.87 5.64 1.10
CA ARG A 61 0.82 4.97 0.32
C ARG A 61 0.23 5.87 -0.76
N LEU A 62 0.03 7.16 -0.49
CA LEU A 62 -0.45 8.13 -1.46
C LEU A 62 0.55 8.25 -2.62
N LEU A 63 1.84 8.43 -2.31
CA LEU A 63 2.93 8.44 -3.28
C LEU A 63 2.95 7.16 -4.12
N LYS A 64 2.88 5.97 -3.49
CA LYS A 64 2.84 4.69 -4.20
C LYS A 64 1.64 4.61 -5.15
N ARG A 65 0.44 4.97 -4.68
CA ARG A 65 -0.82 4.88 -5.44
C ARG A 65 -0.85 5.84 -6.64
N SER A 66 -0.44 7.10 -6.47
CA SER A 66 -0.31 8.05 -7.56
C SER A 66 0.73 7.58 -8.58
N SER A 67 1.88 7.10 -8.11
CA SER A 67 2.94 6.55 -8.98
C SER A 67 2.42 5.37 -9.82
N ASP A 68 1.75 4.39 -9.19
CA ASP A 68 1.19 3.23 -9.89
C ASP A 68 0.11 3.65 -10.91
N THR A 69 -0.72 4.63 -10.56
CA THR A 69 -1.76 5.19 -11.45
C THR A 69 -1.14 5.87 -12.68
N ALA A 70 0.01 6.54 -12.50
CA ALA A 70 0.80 7.15 -13.57
C ALA A 70 1.76 6.17 -14.29
N GLY A 71 1.72 4.86 -13.98
CA GLY A 71 2.61 3.86 -14.57
C GLY A 71 4.08 4.01 -14.17
N LYS A 72 4.36 4.64 -13.01
CA LYS A 72 5.69 4.93 -12.48
C LYS A 72 6.06 3.98 -11.34
N SER A 73 7.24 3.36 -11.46
CA SER A 73 7.90 2.63 -10.38
C SER A 73 8.85 3.55 -9.62
N VAL A 74 8.43 4.03 -8.45
CA VAL A 74 9.27 4.85 -7.56
C VAL A 74 10.23 3.98 -6.73
N VAL A 75 11.48 4.42 -6.67
CA VAL A 75 12.51 3.95 -5.74
C VAL A 75 12.95 5.11 -4.87
N LEU A 76 12.76 4.99 -3.55
CA LEU A 76 13.22 5.96 -2.58
C LEU A 76 14.73 5.80 -2.36
N ILE A 77 15.50 6.87 -2.57
CA ILE A 77 16.92 6.93 -2.26
C ILE A 77 17.08 7.64 -0.93
N THR A 78 17.36 6.88 0.14
CA THR A 78 17.52 7.41 1.49
C THR A 78 18.48 6.59 2.34
N SER A 79 19.17 7.27 3.27
CA SER A 79 19.95 6.66 4.34
C SER A 79 19.21 6.63 5.70
N GLU A 80 18.01 7.19 5.78
CA GLU A 80 17.21 7.28 7.01
C GLU A 80 16.55 5.94 7.33
N THR A 81 17.06 5.23 8.34
CA THR A 81 16.56 3.89 8.72
C THR A 81 15.11 3.91 9.20
N ALA A 82 14.65 5.01 9.81
CA ALA A 82 13.27 5.18 10.28
C ALA A 82 12.23 5.13 9.15
N LEU A 83 12.61 5.47 7.90
CA LEU A 83 11.70 5.42 6.75
C LEU A 83 11.59 4.01 6.14
N LEU A 84 12.53 3.09 6.43
CA LEU A 84 12.56 1.78 5.80
C LEU A 84 11.33 0.92 6.16
N PRO A 85 10.90 0.78 7.43
CA PRO A 85 9.71 -0.03 7.75
C PRO A 85 8.43 0.56 7.16
N LEU A 86 8.33 1.90 7.06
CA LEU A 86 7.21 2.60 6.44
C LEU A 86 7.17 2.38 4.92
N ALA A 87 8.31 2.46 4.25
CA ALA A 87 8.43 2.14 2.82
C ALA A 87 8.08 0.67 2.54
N GLY A 88 8.54 -0.26 3.39
CA GLY A 88 8.20 -1.69 3.31
C GLY A 88 6.70 -1.93 3.47
N ALA A 89 6.08 -1.35 4.49
CA ALA A 89 4.63 -1.41 4.74
C ALA A 89 3.78 -0.69 3.66
N ALA A 90 4.38 0.18 2.84
CA ALA A 90 3.75 0.80 1.67
C ALA A 90 4.07 0.09 0.34
N GLY A 91 4.93 -0.94 0.34
CA GLY A 91 5.37 -1.62 -0.89
C GLY A 91 6.27 -0.75 -1.79
N LEU A 92 6.93 0.26 -1.24
CA LEU A 92 7.90 1.10 -1.95
C LEU A 92 9.28 0.44 -1.94
N HIS A 93 9.97 0.52 -3.08
CA HIS A 93 11.36 0.09 -3.18
C HIS A 93 12.27 1.15 -2.56
N THR A 94 13.30 0.72 -1.84
CA THR A 94 14.31 1.59 -1.24
C THR A 94 15.71 1.25 -1.71
N ALA A 95 16.60 2.22 -1.73
CA ALA A 95 18.02 2.02 -2.00
C ALA A 95 18.84 3.05 -1.20
N ARG A 96 20.01 2.65 -0.67
CA ARG A 96 20.85 3.56 0.14
C ARG A 96 21.49 4.68 -0.69
N ASN A 97 21.70 4.45 -1.99
CA ASN A 97 22.22 5.42 -2.94
C ASN A 97 21.82 5.05 -4.38
N LEU A 98 22.06 5.96 -5.33
CA LEU A 98 21.73 5.79 -6.75
C LEU A 98 22.46 4.62 -7.48
N GLN A 99 23.42 3.95 -6.84
CA GLN A 99 24.18 2.82 -7.40
C GLN A 99 23.77 1.47 -6.79
N SER A 100 23.19 1.46 -5.58
CA SER A 100 22.71 0.25 -4.91
C SER A 100 21.47 -0.35 -5.61
N LYS A 101 21.34 -1.68 -5.57
CA LYS A 101 20.16 -2.39 -6.08
C LYS A 101 18.95 -2.01 -5.22
N PRO A 102 17.80 -1.63 -5.80
CA PRO A 102 16.57 -1.41 -5.05
C PRO A 102 16.09 -2.71 -4.39
N SER A 103 15.66 -2.62 -3.13
CA SER A 103 14.98 -3.70 -2.42
C SER A 103 13.76 -3.17 -1.67
N ILE A 104 12.74 -4.01 -1.53
CA ILE A 104 11.63 -3.74 -0.61
C ILE A 104 12.16 -4.08 0.79
N PRO A 105 12.23 -3.13 1.72
CA PRO A 105 12.65 -3.40 3.10
C PRO A 105 11.56 -4.19 3.85
N PRO A 106 11.93 -4.98 4.88
CA PRO A 106 10.95 -5.72 5.66
C PRO A 106 9.97 -4.78 6.35
N ALA A 107 8.68 -5.11 6.30
CA ALA A 107 7.66 -4.44 7.10
C ALA A 107 7.85 -4.78 8.60
N PRO A 108 7.39 -3.94 9.53
CA PRO A 108 7.42 -4.28 10.95
C PRO A 108 6.59 -5.54 11.21
N THR A 109 7.20 -6.55 11.80
CA THR A 109 6.50 -7.75 12.31
C THR A 109 5.90 -7.46 13.69
N ASP A 110 4.66 -7.87 13.91
CA ASP A 110 3.94 -7.71 15.19
C ASP A 110 4.59 -8.52 16.33
N ALA A 111 5.60 -7.95 16.98
CA ALA A 111 6.27 -8.50 18.15
C ALA A 111 5.77 -7.80 19.43
N ALA A 112 4.48 -7.98 19.75
CA ALA A 112 3.87 -7.52 20.99
C ALA A 112 2.67 -8.40 21.39
N LYS A 113 2.92 -9.68 21.69
CA LYS A 113 2.02 -10.50 22.50
C LYS A 113 2.71 -10.84 23.82
N THR A 114 2.17 -10.29 24.90
CA THR A 114 2.49 -10.71 26.27
C THR A 114 2.00 -12.14 26.51
N PRO A 115 2.85 -13.07 26.99
CA PRO A 115 2.42 -14.33 27.56
C PRO A 115 2.25 -14.19 29.08
N ASP A 116 1.10 -14.63 29.59
CA ASP A 116 0.91 -14.89 31.02
C ASP A 116 0.02 -16.15 31.17
N GLU A 117 0.67 -17.31 31.17
CA GLU A 117 0.28 -18.52 31.89
C GLU A 117 1.51 -19.46 31.93
N ALA A 118 1.67 -20.20 33.02
CA ALA A 118 3.00 -20.53 33.53
C ALA A 118 3.45 -22.00 33.38
N ALA A 119 4.77 -22.17 33.49
CA ALA A 119 5.50 -23.39 33.86
C ALA A 119 5.59 -24.50 32.76
N GLU A 120 6.68 -25.28 32.62
CA GLU A 120 7.82 -25.58 33.50
C GLU A 120 9.19 -25.67 32.77
N GLU A 121 10.28 -25.59 33.56
CA GLU A 121 11.64 -26.13 33.35
C GLU A 121 12.62 -25.53 32.29
N GLU A 122 13.44 -24.59 32.79
CA GLU A 122 14.89 -24.39 32.53
C GLU A 122 15.73 -25.68 32.80
N PRO A 123 17.01 -25.83 32.36
CA PRO A 123 17.95 -24.72 32.13
C PRO A 123 18.95 -24.79 30.93
N SER A 124 19.68 -23.68 30.82
CA SER A 124 21.10 -23.52 30.43
C SER A 124 21.50 -23.36 28.95
N ILE A 125 21.86 -22.11 28.59
CA ILE A 125 22.99 -21.80 27.69
C ILE A 125 23.68 -20.50 28.16
N SER A 126 25.00 -20.53 28.30
CA SER A 126 25.93 -19.39 28.22
C SER A 126 27.35 -19.94 27.98
N ASP A 127 28.22 -19.41 27.12
CA ASP A 127 28.10 -18.32 26.13
C ASP A 127 28.92 -18.67 24.87
N GLU A 128 28.88 -17.78 23.87
CA GLU A 128 29.57 -17.79 22.56
C GLU A 128 31.11 -18.00 22.67
N GLU A 129 31.84 -18.56 21.69
CA GLU A 129 32.19 -17.88 20.43
C GLU A 129 32.99 -18.77 19.42
N LEU A 130 33.03 -18.29 18.17
CA LEU A 130 34.11 -18.41 17.15
C LEU A 130 34.40 -19.72 16.35
N SER A 131 34.21 -19.56 15.02
CA SER A 131 35.14 -19.89 13.92
C SER A 131 35.12 -21.25 13.18
N ASP A 132 35.35 -21.11 11.86
CA ASP A 132 35.86 -22.01 10.82
C ASP A 132 35.20 -23.36 10.43
N THR A 133 34.87 -23.44 9.14
CA THR A 133 34.63 -24.65 8.33
C THR A 133 35.93 -25.44 8.11
N PRO A 134 35.95 -26.79 8.03
CA PRO A 134 35.52 -27.44 6.77
C PRO A 134 34.93 -28.88 6.84
N SER A 135 34.18 -29.22 5.78
CA SER A 135 34.12 -30.53 5.10
C SER A 135 34.09 -31.86 5.89
N LYS A 136 32.93 -32.55 5.87
CA LYS A 136 32.91 -33.94 5.37
C LYS A 136 31.56 -34.43 4.81
N LEU A 137 31.64 -34.99 3.61
CA LEU A 137 30.70 -35.89 2.91
C LEU A 137 30.55 -37.24 3.69
N ASP A 138 29.57 -38.14 3.49
CA ASP A 138 28.68 -38.43 2.35
C ASP A 138 27.57 -39.49 2.70
N TYR A 139 26.79 -39.86 1.68
CA TYR A 139 26.13 -41.13 1.36
C TYR A 139 24.70 -41.38 1.89
N HIS A 140 23.70 -41.08 1.04
CA HIS A 140 22.92 -42.15 0.36
C HIS A 140 22.05 -41.63 -0.84
N ARG A 141 22.47 -41.97 -2.07
CA ARG A 141 21.71 -42.10 -3.36
C ARG A 141 21.34 -40.86 -4.22
N SER A 142 22.27 -40.52 -5.12
CA SER A 142 22.19 -40.67 -6.61
C SER A 142 20.99 -40.14 -7.43
N ILE A 143 21.29 -39.37 -8.50
CA ILE A 143 21.28 -39.81 -9.92
C ILE A 143 22.45 -39.10 -10.65
N GLY A 144 23.06 -39.74 -11.65
CA GLY A 144 24.24 -39.23 -12.40
C GLY A 144 24.00 -37.94 -13.22
N GLU A 145 25.00 -37.09 -13.44
CA GLU A 145 26.26 -37.31 -14.19
C GLU A 145 26.10 -36.81 -15.64
N LEU A 146 26.51 -35.56 -15.91
CA LEU A 146 26.97 -35.09 -17.23
C LEU A 146 27.56 -33.66 -17.15
N ALA A 147 28.84 -33.56 -17.53
CA ALA A 147 29.55 -32.36 -18.00
C ALA A 147 29.76 -31.15 -17.06
N THR A 148 30.86 -31.19 -16.30
CA THR A 148 31.74 -30.00 -16.19
C THR A 148 32.64 -29.90 -17.42
N ALA A 149 32.91 -28.67 -17.87
CA ALA A 149 33.64 -28.40 -19.10
C ALA A 149 35.17 -28.43 -18.92
N SER A 150 35.85 -28.73 -20.03
CA SER A 150 37.31 -28.70 -20.19
C SER A 150 37.90 -27.28 -20.24
N ALA A 151 39.17 -27.17 -19.87
CA ALA A 151 40.20 -26.23 -20.33
C ALA A 151 41.53 -26.60 -19.62
N ASP A 152 42.75 -26.56 -20.16
CA ASP A 152 43.38 -26.42 -21.51
C ASP A 152 44.80 -27.07 -21.34
N ASN A 153 45.58 -27.55 -22.31
CA ASN A 153 45.53 -27.71 -23.78
C ASN A 153 46.59 -28.77 -24.22
N GLU A 154 46.63 -29.13 -25.52
CA GLU A 154 47.82 -29.62 -26.30
C GLU A 154 48.53 -30.95 -25.86
N ASP A 155 48.86 -31.94 -26.72
CA ASP A 155 48.84 -32.06 -28.19
C ASP A 155 48.74 -33.53 -28.70
N GLU A 156 48.40 -33.67 -29.99
CA GLU A 156 48.56 -34.79 -30.94
C GLU A 156 48.29 -36.29 -30.57
N ALA A 157 47.12 -36.76 -31.03
CA ALA A 157 46.95 -37.81 -32.05
C ALA A 157 47.62 -39.22 -31.96
N ILE A 158 46.80 -40.20 -31.54
CA ILE A 158 46.57 -41.56 -32.10
C ILE A 158 47.76 -42.41 -32.59
N THR A 159 48.05 -43.54 -31.92
CA THR A 159 47.74 -44.94 -32.35
C THR A 159 48.36 -45.97 -31.39
N LEU A 160 47.78 -47.17 -31.32
CA LEU A 160 48.26 -48.31 -30.53
C LEU A 160 48.23 -49.56 -31.42
N GLU A 161 49.36 -50.25 -31.55
CA GLU A 161 49.48 -51.64 -32.00
C GLU A 161 50.48 -52.36 -31.08
N ASP A 162 49.96 -53.36 -30.35
CA ASP A 162 50.44 -54.71 -29.98
C ASP A 162 51.94 -55.12 -29.85
N GLU A 163 52.11 -56.26 -29.14
CA GLU A 163 53.23 -57.25 -29.15
C GLU A 163 54.57 -56.88 -28.43
N ASP A 164 55.31 -57.77 -27.72
CA ASP A 164 55.02 -59.14 -27.20
C ASP A 164 56.10 -59.67 -26.19
N GLU A 165 55.84 -60.86 -25.60
CA GLU A 165 56.77 -61.99 -25.33
C GLU A 165 57.81 -62.12 -24.15
N THR A 166 58.05 -63.42 -23.81
CA THR A 166 59.11 -64.13 -23.04
C THR A 166 59.11 -64.17 -21.49
N GLY A 167 59.39 -65.30 -20.79
CA GLY A 167 59.51 -66.73 -21.18
C GLY A 167 60.16 -67.67 -20.10
N LYS A 168 60.09 -69.01 -20.32
CA LYS A 168 60.89 -70.16 -19.73
C LYS A 168 60.65 -70.65 -18.27
N ASP A 169 60.90 -71.91 -17.84
CA ASP A 169 61.42 -73.18 -18.45
C ASP A 169 60.98 -74.49 -17.67
N THR A 170 60.88 -75.62 -18.42
CA THR A 170 60.80 -77.14 -18.23
C THR A 170 61.21 -77.91 -16.91
N PRO A 171 61.32 -79.29 -16.80
CA PRO A 171 60.87 -80.51 -17.59
C PRO A 171 60.38 -81.83 -16.85
N GLY A 172 59.81 -82.81 -17.59
CA GLY A 172 59.94 -84.30 -17.38
C GLY A 172 58.69 -85.10 -16.89
N THR A 173 58.21 -86.24 -17.43
CA THR A 173 58.90 -87.49 -17.88
C THR A 173 58.03 -88.45 -18.76
N LYS A 174 58.62 -88.96 -19.86
CA LYS A 174 58.55 -90.27 -20.62
C LYS A 174 57.55 -91.43 -20.23
N PRO A 175 57.38 -92.48 -21.09
CA PRO A 175 57.36 -92.58 -22.57
C PRO A 175 56.30 -93.60 -23.16
N ALA A 176 56.33 -93.85 -24.48
CA ALA A 176 55.40 -94.71 -25.24
C ALA A 176 55.85 -96.17 -25.48
N LYS A 177 54.94 -97.00 -26.02
CA LYS A 177 55.25 -98.23 -26.80
C LYS A 177 54.87 -98.06 -28.28
N VAL A 178 55.88 -97.91 -29.14
CA VAL A 178 56.26 -98.82 -30.25
C VAL A 178 55.13 -99.71 -30.83
N SER A 179 54.89 -99.85 -32.15
CA SER A 179 55.35 -99.14 -33.36
C SER A 179 54.65 -99.70 -34.62
N LYS A 180 54.49 -98.89 -35.68
CA LYS A 180 54.47 -99.24 -37.13
C LYS A 180 53.50 -100.36 -37.61
N ASP A 181 52.87 -100.28 -38.78
CA ASP A 181 53.46 -99.82 -40.05
C ASP A 181 52.48 -99.09 -41.01
N LYS A 182 52.98 -98.82 -42.22
CA LYS A 182 52.60 -97.73 -43.13
C LYS A 182 51.22 -97.75 -43.81
N LYS A 183 50.69 -96.52 -43.93
CA LYS A 183 49.94 -95.93 -45.06
C LYS A 183 48.57 -96.52 -45.46
N LEU A 184 47.54 -95.90 -44.90
CA LEU A 184 46.32 -95.55 -45.63
C LEU A 184 46.12 -94.02 -45.54
N LYS A 185 45.85 -93.35 -46.66
CA LYS A 185 45.56 -91.89 -46.67
C LYS A 185 44.10 -91.68 -46.25
N ILE A 186 43.88 -91.05 -45.09
CA ILE A 186 42.56 -90.60 -44.66
C ILE A 186 42.40 -89.12 -45.10
N PRO A 187 41.30 -88.73 -45.77
CA PRO A 187 41.06 -87.32 -46.13
C PRO A 187 40.89 -86.42 -44.89
N ASN A 188 41.34 -85.17 -45.00
CA ASN A 188 41.23 -84.19 -43.91
C ASN A 188 39.85 -83.49 -43.94
N PHE A 189 39.11 -83.53 -42.82
CA PHE A 189 37.76 -82.98 -42.67
C PHE A 189 37.67 -81.62 -41.94
N GLU A 190 38.80 -81.01 -41.55
CA GLU A 190 38.84 -79.76 -40.77
C GLU A 190 38.07 -78.60 -41.44
N ARG A 191 38.20 -78.46 -42.76
CA ARG A 191 37.48 -77.43 -43.54
C ARG A 191 35.94 -77.60 -43.48
N PHE A 192 35.45 -78.84 -43.42
CA PHE A 192 34.02 -79.11 -43.37
C PHE A 192 33.41 -78.77 -41.99
N ARG A 193 34.18 -79.01 -40.91
CA ARG A 193 33.78 -78.57 -39.56
C ARG A 193 33.75 -77.05 -39.42
N LEU A 194 34.72 -76.34 -40.00
CA LEU A 194 34.76 -74.88 -39.97
C LEU A 194 33.53 -74.26 -40.66
N PHE A 195 33.14 -74.76 -41.84
CA PHE A 195 31.94 -74.28 -42.53
C PHE A 195 30.63 -74.62 -41.80
N ILE A 196 30.53 -75.79 -41.16
CA ILE A 196 29.37 -76.12 -40.30
C ILE A 196 29.31 -75.19 -39.08
N LEU A 197 30.45 -74.86 -38.46
CA LEU A 197 30.50 -73.98 -37.30
C LEU A 197 30.14 -72.53 -37.68
N LEU A 198 30.67 -72.01 -38.80
CA LEU A 198 30.23 -70.72 -39.36
C LEU A 198 28.75 -70.73 -39.73
N GLY A 199 28.23 -71.81 -40.32
CA GLY A 199 26.81 -71.95 -40.63
C GLY A 199 25.93 -71.97 -39.38
N ALA A 200 26.37 -72.65 -38.31
CA ALA A 200 25.67 -72.67 -37.03
C ALA A 200 25.69 -71.31 -36.32
N VAL A 201 26.83 -70.61 -36.30
CA VAL A 201 26.94 -69.24 -35.76
C VAL A 201 26.08 -68.27 -36.57
N GLY A 202 26.08 -68.38 -37.90
CA GLY A 202 25.21 -67.60 -38.78
C GLY A 202 23.72 -67.87 -38.54
N ALA A 203 23.33 -69.14 -38.35
CA ALA A 203 21.95 -69.50 -38.02
C ALA A 203 21.53 -68.99 -36.63
N VAL A 204 22.39 -69.09 -35.62
CA VAL A 204 22.13 -68.53 -34.28
C VAL A 204 22.02 -67.00 -34.34
N GLY A 205 22.91 -66.32 -35.08
CA GLY A 205 22.83 -64.88 -35.32
C GLY A 205 21.53 -64.46 -36.03
N LEU A 206 21.11 -65.23 -37.04
CA LEU A 206 19.83 -65.02 -37.73
C LEU A 206 18.64 -65.20 -36.78
N ILE A 207 18.64 -66.22 -35.93
CA ILE A 207 17.59 -66.47 -34.94
C ILE A 207 17.53 -65.33 -33.91
N VAL A 208 18.68 -64.87 -33.39
CA VAL A 208 18.75 -63.72 -32.48
C VAL A 208 18.25 -62.43 -33.16
N PHE A 209 18.61 -62.21 -34.42
CA PHE A 209 18.13 -61.07 -35.21
C PHE A 209 16.61 -61.12 -35.45
N ILE A 210 16.06 -62.28 -35.78
CA ILE A 210 14.61 -62.48 -35.95
C ILE A 210 13.86 -62.24 -34.62
N ILE A 211 14.38 -62.76 -33.50
CA ILE A 211 13.80 -62.51 -32.16
C ILE A 211 13.86 -61.02 -31.82
N PHE A 212 14.97 -60.33 -32.09
CA PHE A 212 15.08 -58.89 -31.88
C PHE A 212 14.10 -58.10 -32.76
N ALA A 213 13.98 -58.45 -34.03
CA ALA A 213 13.07 -57.81 -34.98
C ALA A 213 11.58 -58.01 -34.61
N ILE A 214 11.20 -59.17 -34.08
CA ILE A 214 9.81 -59.48 -33.71
C ILE A 214 9.45 -58.97 -32.31
N PHE A 215 10.33 -59.07 -31.31
CA PHE A 215 10.00 -58.77 -29.92
C PHE A 215 10.46 -57.38 -29.42
N VAL A 216 11.51 -56.80 -30.02
CA VAL A 216 12.08 -55.51 -29.56
C VAL A 216 11.66 -54.35 -30.48
N LEU A 217 11.63 -54.58 -31.79
CA LEU A 217 11.30 -53.56 -32.80
C LEU A 217 9.85 -53.04 -32.87
N PRO A 218 8.76 -53.75 -32.46
CA PRO A 218 7.39 -53.26 -32.68
C PRO A 218 6.94 -52.23 -31.62
N LYS A 219 7.81 -51.26 -31.29
CA LYS A 219 7.52 -50.17 -30.34
C LYS A 219 7.65 -48.81 -31.02
N ALA A 220 6.55 -48.36 -31.61
CA ALA A 220 6.41 -46.99 -32.12
C ALA A 220 5.91 -46.07 -31.00
N THR A 221 6.76 -45.15 -30.54
CA THR A 221 6.38 -44.13 -29.54
C THR A 221 5.77 -42.92 -30.25
N VAL A 222 4.44 -42.75 -30.16
CA VAL A 222 3.74 -41.57 -30.70
C VAL A 222 3.78 -40.44 -29.68
N THR A 223 4.72 -39.50 -29.86
CA THR A 223 4.84 -38.31 -29.01
C THR A 223 3.96 -37.18 -29.54
N ILE A 224 2.76 -37.00 -28.97
CA ILE A 224 1.89 -35.87 -29.28
C ILE A 224 2.46 -34.61 -28.61
N LYS A 225 2.94 -33.65 -29.41
CA LYS A 225 3.36 -32.32 -28.94
C LYS A 225 2.24 -31.32 -29.18
N THR A 226 1.45 -31.02 -28.15
CA THR A 226 0.47 -29.93 -28.19
C THR A 226 1.16 -28.58 -27.98
N ALA A 227 0.72 -27.56 -28.72
CA ALA A 227 1.21 -26.18 -28.58
C ALA A 227 0.10 -25.29 -28.03
N SER A 228 0.18 -24.96 -26.74
CA SER A 228 -0.77 -24.05 -26.09
C SER A 228 -0.47 -22.60 -26.46
N VAL A 229 -1.26 -22.02 -27.37
CA VAL A 229 -1.20 -20.58 -27.68
C VAL A 229 -2.16 -19.83 -26.73
N PRO A 230 -1.70 -18.84 -25.95
CA PRO A 230 -2.58 -18.05 -25.10
C PRO A 230 -3.48 -17.15 -25.96
N VAL A 231 -4.79 -17.35 -25.86
CA VAL A 231 -5.80 -16.48 -26.47
C VAL A 231 -6.23 -15.43 -25.45
N SER A 232 -5.94 -14.16 -25.72
CA SER A 232 -6.41 -13.03 -24.94
C SER A 232 -7.53 -12.31 -25.70
N THR A 233 -8.65 -12.02 -25.03
CA THR A 233 -9.81 -11.38 -25.65
C THR A 233 -10.23 -10.15 -24.85
N GLU A 234 -10.17 -8.97 -25.47
CA GLU A 234 -10.79 -7.77 -24.90
C GLU A 234 -12.26 -7.71 -25.33
N PHE A 235 -13.17 -7.52 -24.36
CA PHE A 235 -14.58 -7.28 -24.64
C PHE A 235 -15.17 -6.29 -23.64
N ASN A 236 -16.08 -5.44 -24.12
CA ASN A 236 -16.80 -4.48 -23.31
C ASN A 236 -18.17 -5.03 -22.93
N LEU A 237 -18.56 -4.85 -21.66
CA LEU A 237 -19.83 -5.29 -21.10
C LEU A 237 -20.46 -4.12 -20.33
N THR A 238 -21.69 -3.76 -20.66
CA THR A 238 -22.41 -2.65 -20.04
C THR A 238 -23.15 -3.14 -18.81
N THR A 239 -22.87 -2.55 -17.65
CA THR A 239 -23.60 -2.81 -16.41
C THR A 239 -24.92 -2.05 -16.38
N SER A 240 -26.00 -2.69 -15.93
CA SER A 240 -27.31 -2.06 -15.77
C SER A 240 -27.98 -2.47 -14.47
N ASP A 241 -28.49 -1.49 -13.73
CA ASP A 241 -29.28 -1.61 -12.50
C ASP A 241 -30.74 -2.04 -12.73
N SER A 242 -31.21 -1.86 -13.96
CA SER A 242 -32.58 -2.10 -14.42
C SER A 242 -32.73 -3.41 -15.21
N ALA A 243 -31.62 -3.96 -15.73
CA ALA A 243 -31.59 -5.26 -16.37
C ALA A 243 -31.81 -6.39 -15.35
N LYS A 244 -32.75 -7.30 -15.63
CA LYS A 244 -33.08 -8.44 -14.75
C LYS A 244 -32.31 -9.73 -15.06
N ALA A 245 -31.69 -9.83 -16.23
CA ALA A 245 -30.95 -10.99 -16.70
C ALA A 245 -29.83 -10.56 -17.67
N LEU A 246 -28.82 -11.42 -17.84
CA LEU A 246 -27.72 -11.23 -18.80
C LEU A 246 -28.24 -11.24 -20.24
N ASP A 247 -27.96 -10.17 -20.99
CA ASP A 247 -28.23 -10.07 -22.43
C ASP A 247 -26.90 -10.08 -23.19
N LEU A 248 -26.53 -11.25 -23.73
CA LEU A 248 -25.29 -11.44 -24.50
C LEU A 248 -25.31 -10.72 -25.86
N ALA A 249 -26.48 -10.47 -26.45
CA ALA A 249 -26.61 -9.80 -27.74
C ALA A 249 -26.39 -8.28 -27.58
N LYS A 250 -26.97 -7.67 -26.54
CA LYS A 250 -26.77 -6.27 -26.17
C LYS A 250 -25.55 -6.04 -25.27
N LYS A 251 -24.77 -7.09 -24.97
CA LYS A 251 -23.62 -7.07 -24.05
C LYS A 251 -23.94 -6.37 -22.71
N THR A 252 -25.12 -6.64 -22.17
CA THR A 252 -25.62 -5.99 -20.93
C THR A 252 -25.69 -7.00 -19.79
N ILE A 253 -25.10 -6.67 -18.64
CA ILE A 253 -25.11 -7.49 -17.42
C ILE A 253 -25.87 -6.79 -16.29
N PRO A 254 -26.75 -7.51 -15.56
CA PRO A 254 -27.34 -7.02 -14.32
C PRO A 254 -26.27 -6.68 -13.29
N ALA A 255 -26.31 -5.45 -12.80
CA ALA A 255 -25.50 -4.98 -11.68
C ALA A 255 -26.45 -4.64 -10.52
N THR A 256 -26.10 -5.10 -9.32
CA THR A 256 -26.84 -4.80 -8.10
C THR A 256 -26.06 -3.80 -7.26
N LEU A 257 -26.75 -2.80 -6.74
CA LEU A 257 -26.18 -1.88 -5.78
C LEU A 257 -26.10 -2.58 -4.42
N LYS A 258 -24.88 -2.68 -3.86
CA LYS A 258 -24.62 -3.29 -2.55
C LYS A 258 -24.14 -2.21 -1.60
N THR A 259 -24.68 -2.21 -0.39
CA THR A 259 -24.38 -1.23 0.65
C THR A 259 -23.97 -1.92 1.95
N THR A 260 -23.08 -1.28 2.70
CA THR A 260 -22.72 -1.67 4.06
C THR A 260 -22.34 -0.44 4.89
N GLU A 261 -22.38 -0.55 6.21
CA GLU A 261 -22.12 0.57 7.12
C GLU A 261 -20.92 0.25 8.02
N GLN A 262 -19.85 1.02 7.88
CA GLN A 262 -18.76 1.04 8.85
C GLN A 262 -19.16 1.96 9.99
N LYS A 263 -19.09 1.45 11.22
CA LYS A 263 -19.23 2.24 12.44
C LYS A 263 -17.94 2.13 13.23
N SER A 264 -17.42 3.27 13.66
CA SER A 264 -16.23 3.36 14.50
C SER A 264 -16.49 4.36 15.62
N THR A 265 -16.08 4.04 16.84
CA THR A 265 -16.29 4.88 18.03
C THR A 265 -14.97 5.23 18.70
N ALA A 266 -14.87 6.43 19.25
CA ALA A 266 -13.75 6.83 20.09
C ALA A 266 -14.21 7.75 21.22
N GLN A 267 -13.70 7.54 22.44
CA GLN A 267 -13.89 8.48 23.54
C GLN A 267 -12.77 9.53 23.51
N VAL A 268 -13.13 10.81 23.61
CA VAL A 268 -12.20 11.95 23.61
C VAL A 268 -12.48 12.89 24.78
N PRO A 269 -11.46 13.58 25.33
CA PRO A 269 -11.69 14.64 26.31
C PRO A 269 -12.48 15.80 25.68
N ALA A 270 -13.35 16.42 26.46
CA ALA A 270 -14.02 17.66 26.07
C ALA A 270 -13.11 18.85 26.41
N THR A 271 -12.89 19.76 25.45
CA THR A 271 -11.98 20.91 25.61
C THR A 271 -12.68 22.26 25.57
N GLY A 272 -13.96 22.30 25.19
CA GLY A 272 -14.75 23.52 25.18
C GLY A 272 -14.98 24.07 26.58
N GLN A 273 -14.98 25.40 26.70
CA GLN A 273 -15.34 26.11 27.93
C GLN A 273 -16.54 27.01 27.66
N GLN A 274 -17.53 26.97 28.54
CA GLN A 274 -18.70 27.85 28.51
C GLN A 274 -18.87 28.55 29.85
N ASN A 275 -19.04 29.87 29.82
CA ASN A 275 -19.29 30.67 31.02
C ASN A 275 -20.79 30.85 31.22
N ASN A 276 -21.36 30.06 32.14
CA ASN A 276 -22.76 30.12 32.57
C ASN A 276 -22.97 31.10 33.74
N GLY A 277 -22.05 32.04 33.94
CA GLY A 277 -22.19 33.10 34.94
C GLY A 277 -23.18 34.18 34.51
N THR A 278 -23.31 35.21 35.34
CA THR A 278 -24.18 36.35 35.05
C THR A 278 -23.48 37.41 34.21
N LYS A 279 -24.28 38.15 33.42
CA LYS A 279 -23.83 39.32 32.66
C LYS A 279 -23.80 40.55 33.55
N ALA A 280 -22.74 41.33 33.48
CA ALA A 280 -22.68 42.61 34.18
C ALA A 280 -23.64 43.60 33.51
N SER A 281 -24.25 44.48 34.30
CA SER A 281 -25.10 45.56 33.83
C SER A 281 -24.79 46.86 34.56
N GLY A 282 -25.23 47.97 33.98
CA GLY A 282 -25.13 49.30 34.56
C GLY A 282 -25.72 50.34 33.63
N THR A 283 -25.29 51.59 33.77
CA THR A 283 -25.77 52.70 32.95
C THR A 283 -24.63 53.54 32.38
N VAL A 284 -24.84 54.07 31.18
CA VAL A 284 -23.98 55.06 30.55
C VAL A 284 -24.76 56.30 30.15
N SER A 285 -24.10 57.45 30.15
CA SER A 285 -24.53 58.64 29.43
C SER A 285 -23.74 58.75 28.13
N MET A 286 -24.34 59.33 27.09
CA MET A 286 -23.69 59.56 25.80
C MET A 286 -23.62 61.04 25.49
N SER A 287 -22.58 61.49 24.78
CA SER A 287 -22.47 62.86 24.30
C SER A 287 -21.95 62.90 22.86
N ALA A 288 -22.49 63.80 22.06
CA ALA A 288 -22.25 63.92 20.63
C ALA A 288 -21.81 65.35 20.28
N GLY A 289 -20.57 65.69 20.62
CA GLY A 289 -19.94 66.96 20.26
C GLY A 289 -20.60 68.23 20.80
N SER A 290 -20.20 69.37 20.22
CA SER A 290 -20.81 70.68 20.48
C SER A 290 -22.14 70.82 19.74
N CYS A 291 -23.06 71.63 20.28
CA CYS A 291 -24.33 71.91 19.61
C CYS A 291 -24.14 72.57 18.23
N SER A 292 -24.95 72.15 17.26
CA SER A 292 -25.06 72.73 15.92
C SER A 292 -26.55 72.89 15.57
N ALA A 293 -26.87 73.28 14.33
CA ALA A 293 -28.25 73.34 13.84
C ALA A 293 -28.92 71.95 13.72
N ASP A 294 -28.11 70.90 13.48
CA ASP A 294 -28.58 69.54 13.24
C ASP A 294 -28.41 68.68 14.48
N VAL A 295 -29.49 68.07 14.97
CA VAL A 295 -29.44 67.16 16.11
C VAL A 295 -28.80 65.83 15.69
N PRO A 296 -27.81 65.29 16.43
CA PRO A 296 -27.16 64.02 16.10
C PRO A 296 -28.13 62.85 16.06
N ASN A 297 -27.90 61.94 15.12
CA ASN A 297 -28.69 60.72 14.98
C ASN A 297 -28.71 59.91 16.27
N ASN A 298 -29.85 59.31 16.60
CA ASN A 298 -30.03 58.44 17.75
C ASN A 298 -29.06 57.23 17.72
N VAL A 299 -28.72 56.69 18.89
CA VAL A 299 -28.00 55.40 19.01
C VAL A 299 -29.03 54.31 19.35
N PRO A 300 -29.30 53.34 18.47
CA PRO A 300 -30.33 52.32 18.71
C PRO A 300 -30.05 51.43 19.93
N ALA A 301 -31.09 50.80 20.46
CA ALA A 301 -30.94 49.58 21.27
C ALA A 301 -30.22 48.49 20.46
N GLY A 302 -29.43 47.64 21.13
CA GLY A 302 -28.59 46.64 20.48
C GLY A 302 -27.22 47.15 20.02
N THR A 303 -26.91 48.45 20.19
CA THR A 303 -25.60 49.00 19.82
C THR A 303 -24.52 48.56 20.80
N GLY A 304 -23.39 48.08 20.29
CA GLY A 304 -22.22 47.77 21.10
C GLY A 304 -21.47 49.02 21.54
N ILE A 305 -21.10 49.09 22.82
CA ILE A 305 -20.15 50.06 23.36
C ILE A 305 -18.99 49.31 24.02
N SER A 306 -17.76 49.79 23.89
CA SER A 306 -16.57 49.03 24.30
C SER A 306 -15.57 49.86 25.11
N SER A 307 -15.04 49.26 26.17
CA SER A 307 -13.92 49.82 26.96
C SER A 307 -12.96 48.70 27.34
N GLY A 308 -11.65 48.91 27.18
CA GLY A 308 -10.64 47.87 27.47
C GLY A 308 -10.83 46.55 26.69
N GLY A 309 -11.48 46.58 25.52
CA GLY A 309 -11.84 45.38 24.76
C GLY A 309 -13.08 44.62 25.27
N LEU A 310 -13.75 45.14 26.30
CA LEU A 310 -14.98 44.57 26.87
C LEU A 310 -16.20 45.32 26.32
N THR A 311 -17.10 44.58 25.67
CA THR A 311 -18.29 45.13 24.99
C THR A 311 -19.55 44.96 25.83
N PHE A 312 -20.34 46.03 25.92
CA PHE A 312 -21.68 46.08 26.48
C PHE A 312 -22.66 46.47 25.38
N ILE A 313 -23.92 46.04 25.52
CA ILE A 313 -24.98 46.27 24.54
C ILE A 313 -25.99 47.24 25.15
N THR A 314 -26.44 48.24 24.38
CA THR A 314 -27.48 49.18 24.81
C THR A 314 -28.85 48.51 24.89
N GLN A 315 -29.53 48.66 26.02
CA GLN A 315 -30.85 48.04 26.27
C GLN A 315 -32.02 48.94 25.81
N LYS A 316 -31.75 50.21 25.48
CA LYS A 316 -32.72 51.15 24.88
C LYS A 316 -32.02 52.10 23.91
N THR A 317 -32.81 52.75 23.04
CA THR A 317 -32.32 53.81 22.14
C THR A 317 -31.92 55.07 22.93
N ALA A 318 -30.73 55.60 22.67
CA ALA A 318 -30.32 56.91 23.15
C ALA A 318 -30.75 57.99 22.16
N GLN A 319 -31.42 59.03 22.69
CA GLN A 319 -31.82 60.23 21.94
C GLN A 319 -31.10 61.44 22.54
N PHE A 320 -30.73 62.40 21.70
CA PHE A 320 -29.91 63.54 22.09
C PHE A 320 -30.69 64.84 22.17
N SER A 321 -30.39 65.66 23.19
CA SER A 321 -30.85 67.06 23.30
C SER A 321 -29.67 67.98 23.56
N ALA A 322 -29.83 69.25 23.21
CA ALA A 322 -28.86 70.30 23.50
C ALA A 322 -28.84 70.61 25.01
N VAL A 323 -27.69 70.44 25.66
CA VAL A 323 -27.48 70.76 27.07
C VAL A 323 -26.42 71.86 27.19
N ILE A 324 -26.76 72.95 27.87
CA ILE A 324 -25.85 74.06 28.15
C ILE A 324 -25.29 73.90 29.56
N SER A 325 -23.97 73.75 29.68
CA SER A 325 -23.26 73.66 30.96
C SER A 325 -21.96 74.46 30.90
N GLY A 326 -21.70 75.29 31.92
CA GLY A 326 -20.50 76.12 31.98
C GLY A 326 -20.31 77.07 30.79
N GLY A 327 -21.41 77.55 30.18
CA GLY A 327 -21.37 78.40 28.98
C GLY A 327 -21.06 77.68 27.67
N LYS A 328 -20.95 76.34 27.67
CA LYS A 328 -20.78 75.51 26.46
C LYS A 328 -22.04 74.69 26.22
N CYS A 329 -22.45 74.59 24.96
CA CYS A 329 -23.55 73.72 24.54
C CYS A 329 -22.99 72.43 23.93
N THR A 330 -23.43 71.28 24.45
CA THR A 330 -23.11 69.94 23.90
C THR A 330 -24.38 69.13 23.74
N PHE A 331 -24.45 68.25 22.74
CA PHE A 331 -25.53 67.26 22.69
C PHE A 331 -25.26 66.14 23.68
N GLN A 332 -26.25 65.80 24.50
CA GLN A 332 -26.17 64.73 25.50
C GLN A 332 -27.41 63.84 25.44
N SER A 333 -27.27 62.58 25.83
CA SER A 333 -28.37 61.63 25.92
C SER A 333 -29.39 62.07 26.96
N ASN A 334 -30.66 62.14 26.58
CA ASN A 334 -31.75 62.61 27.44
C ASN A 334 -31.87 61.84 28.76
N ASP A 335 -31.58 60.53 28.71
CA ASP A 335 -31.56 59.64 29.86
C ASP A 335 -30.20 58.95 30.00
N SER A 336 -29.92 58.43 31.19
CA SER A 336 -29.03 57.28 31.37
C SER A 336 -29.54 56.08 30.56
N ILE A 337 -28.64 55.48 29.77
CA ILE A 337 -28.90 54.32 28.92
C ILE A 337 -28.45 53.07 29.67
N GLY A 338 -29.39 52.14 29.93
CA GLY A 338 -29.06 50.84 30.51
C GLY A 338 -28.23 50.00 29.53
N VAL A 339 -27.21 49.33 30.03
CA VAL A 339 -26.32 48.48 29.25
C VAL A 339 -26.09 47.14 29.93
N THR A 340 -25.89 46.09 29.14
CA THR A 340 -25.61 44.73 29.62
C THR A 340 -24.45 44.11 28.83
N SER A 341 -23.52 43.41 29.49
CA SER A 341 -22.33 42.86 28.85
C SER A 341 -22.66 41.84 27.75
N GLN A 342 -21.85 41.82 26.68
CA GLN A 342 -22.04 40.91 25.56
C GLN A 342 -21.95 39.44 26.00
N SER A 343 -21.04 39.12 26.93
CA SER A 343 -20.87 37.80 27.54
C SER A 343 -20.98 37.88 29.07
N ALA A 344 -21.17 36.74 29.74
CA ALA A 344 -20.99 36.63 31.18
C ALA A 344 -19.54 36.87 31.61
N GLY A 345 -19.34 37.15 32.90
CA GLY A 345 -18.03 37.15 33.55
C GLY A 345 -17.79 38.33 34.49
N ALA A 346 -17.06 38.08 35.59
CA ALA A 346 -16.70 39.10 36.58
C ALA A 346 -15.77 40.18 36.01
N LYS A 347 -15.04 39.87 34.93
CA LYS A 347 -14.23 40.85 34.19
C LYS A 347 -15.03 42.05 33.65
N TYR A 348 -16.34 41.92 33.49
CA TYR A 348 -17.22 43.02 33.07
C TYR A 348 -17.68 43.91 34.23
N ASN A 349 -17.27 43.65 35.48
CA ASN A 349 -17.53 44.52 36.62
C ASN A 349 -16.52 45.70 36.63
N LEU A 350 -16.72 46.63 35.70
CA LEU A 350 -15.87 47.80 35.53
C LEU A 350 -16.21 48.92 36.52
N GLY A 351 -15.20 49.68 36.96
CA GLY A 351 -15.41 50.98 37.59
C GLY A 351 -15.96 52.03 36.58
N PRO A 352 -16.22 53.26 37.03
CA PRO A 352 -16.55 54.39 36.15
C PRO A 352 -15.57 54.48 34.98
N SER A 353 -16.07 54.39 33.75
CA SER A 353 -15.27 54.16 32.54
C SER A 353 -15.78 54.95 31.34
N SER A 354 -14.89 55.27 30.40
CA SER A 354 -15.24 55.78 29.08
C SER A 354 -15.30 54.64 28.06
N PHE A 355 -16.24 54.71 27.13
CA PHE A 355 -16.54 53.69 26.12
C PHE A 355 -16.59 54.32 24.72
N THR A 356 -16.08 53.58 23.73
CA THR A 356 -16.34 53.87 22.31
C THR A 356 -17.72 53.32 21.91
N VAL A 357 -18.38 53.93 20.91
CA VAL A 357 -19.68 53.46 20.40
C VAL A 357 -19.48 52.85 19.01
N ALA A 358 -19.95 51.61 18.82
CA ALA A 358 -19.76 50.88 17.57
C ALA A 358 -20.43 51.60 16.39
N GLY A 359 -19.65 51.90 15.35
CA GLY A 359 -20.12 52.61 14.16
C GLY A 359 -20.42 54.11 14.34
N ARG A 360 -20.09 54.70 15.50
CA ARG A 360 -20.38 56.11 15.83
C ARG A 360 -19.14 56.80 16.44
N SER A 361 -18.27 57.31 15.58
CA SER A 361 -17.09 58.10 15.99
C SER A 361 -17.43 59.51 16.47
N ASP A 362 -18.64 59.99 16.18
CA ASP A 362 -19.22 61.25 16.62
C ASP A 362 -19.77 61.20 18.06
N VAL A 363 -19.94 60.00 18.62
CA VAL A 363 -20.53 59.78 19.95
C VAL A 363 -19.50 59.17 20.91
N SER A 364 -19.34 59.79 22.08
CA SER A 364 -18.67 59.19 23.23
C SER A 364 -19.71 58.67 24.24
N ALA A 365 -19.38 57.60 24.95
CA ALA A 365 -20.19 57.08 26.05
C ALA A 365 -19.35 56.98 27.32
N SER A 366 -19.96 57.21 28.49
CA SER A 366 -19.26 57.12 29.78
C SER A 366 -20.20 56.67 30.91
N SER A 367 -19.69 55.94 31.89
CA SER A 367 -20.39 55.62 33.12
C SER A 367 -19.81 56.40 34.30
N SER A 368 -20.68 57.02 35.10
CA SER A 368 -20.34 57.63 36.39
C SER A 368 -20.39 56.62 37.55
N SER A 369 -21.15 55.54 37.38
CA SER A 369 -21.22 54.39 38.29
C SER A 369 -20.46 53.20 37.72
N SER A 370 -20.15 52.23 38.58
CA SER A 370 -19.60 50.94 38.16
C SER A 370 -20.63 50.08 37.43
N MET A 371 -20.14 49.28 36.48
CA MET A 371 -20.85 48.11 35.98
C MET A 371 -20.73 46.98 37.01
N GLY A 372 -21.80 46.22 37.23
CA GLY A 372 -21.83 45.22 38.30
C GLY A 372 -22.74 44.03 37.98
N GLY A 373 -22.68 43.01 38.84
CA GLY A 373 -23.49 41.80 38.70
C GLY A 373 -22.97 40.79 37.68
N GLY A 374 -21.80 40.99 37.08
CA GLY A 374 -21.10 39.97 36.30
C GLY A 374 -20.45 38.93 37.22
N THR A 375 -20.61 37.65 36.90
CA THR A 375 -19.96 36.53 37.60
C THR A 375 -19.42 35.52 36.58
N ASP A 376 -18.43 34.73 36.99
CA ASP A 376 -17.91 33.61 36.21
C ASP A 376 -18.42 32.28 36.79
N ASN A 377 -18.94 31.42 35.91
CA ASN A 377 -19.28 30.02 36.21
C ASN A 377 -18.87 29.19 34.98
N ILE A 378 -17.58 28.87 34.91
CA ILE A 378 -16.98 28.20 33.75
C ILE A 378 -17.17 26.70 33.90
N ILE A 379 -17.87 26.10 32.93
CA ILE A 379 -18.03 24.65 32.80
C ILE A 379 -17.32 24.13 31.56
N THR A 380 -16.80 22.90 31.64
CA THR A 380 -16.32 22.17 30.47
C THR A 380 -17.51 21.64 29.67
N ILE A 381 -17.51 21.91 28.37
CA ILE A 381 -18.51 21.44 27.41
C ILE A 381 -17.85 20.74 26.23
N VAL A 382 -18.59 19.85 25.59
CA VAL A 382 -18.16 19.25 24.32
C VAL A 382 -18.13 20.32 23.24
N SER A 383 -16.98 20.57 22.64
CA SER A 383 -16.84 21.57 21.56
C SER A 383 -17.00 20.94 20.17
N GLN A 384 -17.29 21.79 19.18
CA GLN A 384 -17.27 21.35 17.78
C GLN A 384 -15.85 20.93 17.32
N ALA A 385 -14.81 21.50 17.93
CA ALA A 385 -13.43 21.11 17.67
C ALA A 385 -13.15 19.67 18.14
N ASP A 386 -13.68 19.26 19.30
CA ASP A 386 -13.53 17.90 19.83
C ASP A 386 -14.13 16.86 18.85
N LEU A 387 -15.34 17.13 18.36
CA LEU A 387 -16.02 16.27 17.36
C LEU A 387 -15.23 16.20 16.04
N ASN A 388 -14.74 17.33 15.54
CA ASN A 388 -13.96 17.38 14.30
C ASN A 388 -12.62 16.64 14.43
N ASN A 389 -11.92 16.81 15.57
CA ASN A 389 -10.65 16.16 15.86
C ASN A 389 -10.79 14.65 16.12
N ALA A 390 -11.94 14.19 16.63
CA ALA A 390 -12.25 12.78 16.71
C ALA A 390 -12.52 12.19 15.31
N LYS A 391 -13.35 12.86 14.50
CA LYS A 391 -13.69 12.44 13.13
C LYS A 391 -12.45 12.23 12.26
N THR A 392 -11.45 13.11 12.29
CA THR A 392 -10.21 12.96 11.51
C THR A 392 -9.32 11.80 11.96
N LYS A 393 -9.33 11.46 13.25
CA LYS A 393 -8.60 10.29 13.78
C LYS A 393 -9.26 8.97 13.41
N ILE A 394 -10.59 8.92 13.43
CA ILE A 394 -11.36 7.68 13.21
C ILE A 394 -11.28 7.17 11.75
N THR A 395 -11.09 8.05 10.76
CA THR A 395 -11.25 7.71 9.34
C THR A 395 -10.06 7.01 8.66
N SER A 396 -8.92 6.81 9.34
CA SER A 396 -7.64 6.56 8.68
C SER A 396 -7.05 5.14 8.83
N ALA A 397 -7.55 4.31 9.75
CA ALA A 397 -6.94 3.00 10.08
C ALA A 397 -7.76 1.76 9.68
N ASP A 398 -9.09 1.85 9.72
CA ASP A 398 -9.97 0.68 9.56
C ASP A 398 -10.58 0.52 8.16
N THR A 399 -10.56 1.58 7.35
CA THR A 399 -11.18 1.67 6.02
C THR A 399 -10.76 0.52 5.09
N ASP A 400 -9.45 0.31 4.89
CA ASP A 400 -8.94 -0.75 3.99
C ASP A 400 -9.36 -2.15 4.44
N LYS A 401 -9.35 -2.41 5.76
CA LYS A 401 -9.74 -3.70 6.35
C LYS A 401 -11.24 -3.93 6.19
N PHE A 402 -12.04 -2.91 6.45
CA PHE A 402 -13.50 -2.96 6.34
C PHE A 402 -13.95 -3.17 4.88
N VAL A 403 -13.39 -2.40 3.94
CA VAL A 403 -13.66 -2.55 2.50
C VAL A 403 -13.32 -3.96 2.02
N LYS A 404 -12.15 -4.49 2.40
CA LYS A 404 -11.76 -5.85 2.02
C LYS A 404 -12.70 -6.91 2.61
N ALA A 405 -13.11 -6.78 3.87
CA ALA A 405 -14.08 -7.69 4.48
C ALA A 405 -15.45 -7.65 3.79
N PHE A 406 -15.88 -6.48 3.30
CA PHE A 406 -17.10 -6.32 2.51
C PHE A 406 -16.97 -6.96 1.12
N GLU A 407 -15.84 -6.78 0.43
CA GLU A 407 -15.54 -7.45 -0.84
C GLU A 407 -15.51 -8.98 -0.70
N ASP A 408 -14.82 -9.50 0.33
CA ASP A 408 -14.75 -10.92 0.65
C ASP A 408 -16.14 -11.51 0.98
N GLN A 409 -17.02 -10.74 1.62
CA GLN A 409 -18.40 -11.17 1.87
C GLN A 409 -19.22 -11.23 0.58
N LEU A 410 -19.17 -10.20 -0.26
CA LEU A 410 -19.86 -10.20 -1.55
C LEU A 410 -19.36 -11.32 -2.48
N ALA A 411 -18.07 -11.65 -2.41
CA ALA A 411 -17.49 -12.77 -3.16
C ALA A 411 -18.02 -14.14 -2.69
N LYS A 412 -18.25 -14.33 -1.39
CA LYS A 412 -18.91 -15.52 -0.83
C LYS A 412 -20.38 -15.61 -1.25
N ASP A 413 -21.07 -14.46 -1.31
CA ASP A 413 -22.45 -14.34 -1.77
C ASP A 413 -22.62 -14.53 -3.30
N GLY A 414 -21.54 -14.89 -4.01
CA GLY A 414 -21.56 -15.20 -5.44
C GLY A 414 -21.39 -14.00 -6.37
N PHE A 415 -21.13 -12.80 -5.83
CA PHE A 415 -20.94 -11.60 -6.63
C PHE A 415 -19.47 -11.37 -7.04
N TYR A 416 -19.28 -10.64 -8.12
CA TYR A 416 -18.03 -10.00 -8.50
C TYR A 416 -18.18 -8.49 -8.30
N VAL A 417 -17.30 -7.90 -7.49
CA VAL A 417 -17.38 -6.50 -7.09
C VAL A 417 -16.65 -5.62 -8.10
N LEU A 418 -17.32 -4.56 -8.57
CA LEU A 418 -16.73 -3.57 -9.45
C LEU A 418 -16.06 -2.49 -8.60
N THR A 419 -14.84 -2.76 -8.14
CA THR A 419 -14.12 -1.93 -7.16
C THR A 419 -13.96 -0.47 -7.58
N SER A 420 -13.88 -0.18 -8.89
CA SER A 420 -13.88 1.18 -9.45
C SER A 420 -15.17 1.98 -9.21
N THR A 421 -16.26 1.30 -8.84
CA THR A 421 -17.57 1.90 -8.51
C THR A 421 -17.78 2.08 -7.01
N LEU A 422 -16.84 1.63 -6.17
CA LEU A 422 -16.93 1.73 -4.73
C LEU A 422 -16.84 3.19 -4.29
N LYS A 423 -17.89 3.67 -3.63
CA LYS A 423 -18.03 5.04 -3.14
C LYS A 423 -18.38 5.04 -1.64
N PRO A 424 -17.55 5.62 -0.77
CA PRO A 424 -17.97 5.99 0.57
C PRO A 424 -18.91 7.20 0.53
N SER A 425 -19.83 7.28 1.48
CA SER A 425 -20.57 8.50 1.81
C SER A 425 -19.70 9.47 2.61
N ASP A 426 -20.13 10.73 2.71
CA ASP A 426 -19.57 11.65 3.71
C ASP A 426 -19.70 11.05 5.13
N PRO A 427 -18.64 11.08 5.97
CA PRO A 427 -18.72 10.50 7.30
C PRO A 427 -19.69 11.28 8.18
N ALA A 428 -20.81 10.67 8.55
CA ALA A 428 -21.72 11.19 9.55
C ALA A 428 -21.09 10.98 10.94
N SER A 429 -21.07 11.99 11.81
CA SER A 429 -20.50 11.86 13.15
C SER A 429 -21.39 12.47 14.21
N THR A 430 -21.55 11.76 15.32
CA THR A 430 -22.38 12.15 16.46
C THR A 430 -21.54 12.07 17.74
N ALA A 431 -21.79 12.99 18.67
CA ALA A 431 -21.14 13.03 19.98
C ALA A 431 -22.16 12.70 21.08
N SER A 432 -21.75 11.93 22.08
CA SER A 432 -22.54 11.66 23.28
C SER A 432 -21.65 11.76 24.54
N PRO A 433 -21.79 12.80 25.38
CA PRO A 433 -22.74 13.92 25.26
C PRO A 433 -22.53 14.78 24.01
N ALA A 434 -23.61 15.44 23.56
CA ALA A 434 -23.63 16.24 22.34
C ALA A 434 -22.83 17.55 22.46
N VAL A 435 -22.47 18.15 21.32
CA VAL A 435 -21.79 19.46 21.27
C VAL A 435 -22.63 20.51 22.03
N GLY A 436 -21.96 21.29 22.89
CA GLY A 436 -22.57 22.26 23.81
C GLY A 436 -23.04 21.68 25.14
N GLN A 437 -23.05 20.35 25.33
CA GLN A 437 -23.44 19.76 26.62
C GLN A 437 -22.28 19.72 27.62
N PRO A 438 -22.55 19.86 28.94
CA PRO A 438 -21.54 19.74 29.98
C PRO A 438 -20.99 18.32 30.07
N ALA A 439 -19.68 18.15 29.91
CA ALA A 439 -19.01 16.86 30.03
C ALA A 439 -17.49 17.03 30.22
N ALA A 440 -16.83 16.04 30.83
CA ALA A 440 -15.37 15.93 30.84
C ALA A 440 -14.82 15.14 29.64
N THR A 441 -15.62 14.21 29.11
CA THR A 441 -15.32 13.43 27.89
C THR A 441 -16.59 13.25 27.06
N THR A 442 -16.44 12.94 25.78
CA THR A 442 -17.55 12.53 24.91
C THR A 442 -17.15 11.31 24.08
N THR A 443 -18.12 10.44 23.81
CA THR A 443 -17.97 9.34 22.85
C THR A 443 -18.45 9.84 21.49
N VAL A 444 -17.53 9.84 20.53
CA VAL A 444 -17.84 10.16 19.13
C VAL A 444 -18.04 8.85 18.36
N GLU A 445 -19.23 8.67 17.78
CA GLU A 445 -19.49 7.66 16.75
C GLU A 445 -19.32 8.32 15.37
N THR A 446 -18.55 7.69 14.48
CA THR A 446 -18.48 8.04 13.07
C THR A 446 -18.98 6.87 12.24
N LYS A 447 -19.88 7.17 11.32
CA LYS A 447 -20.53 6.23 10.40
C LYS A 447 -20.20 6.58 8.96
N ILE A 448 -19.75 5.59 8.19
CA ILE A 448 -19.48 5.69 6.75
C ILE A 448 -20.26 4.57 6.06
N THR A 449 -21.18 4.94 5.17
CA THR A 449 -21.89 3.98 4.32
C THR A 449 -21.10 3.80 3.03
N TYR A 450 -20.69 2.57 2.74
CA TYR A 450 -20.02 2.22 1.48
C TYR A 450 -21.06 1.66 0.51
N THR A 451 -20.96 2.10 -0.74
CA THR A 451 -21.85 1.68 -1.83
C THR A 451 -21.02 1.21 -3.01
N VAL A 452 -21.33 0.06 -3.60
CA VAL A 452 -20.61 -0.50 -4.76
C VAL A 452 -21.57 -1.23 -5.69
N LEU A 453 -21.28 -1.24 -7.00
CA LEU A 453 -21.97 -2.11 -7.95
C LEU A 453 -21.31 -3.49 -7.98
N ALA A 454 -22.13 -4.53 -7.92
CA ALA A 454 -21.67 -5.92 -7.97
C ALA A 454 -22.53 -6.74 -8.94
N VAL A 455 -21.89 -7.54 -9.78
CA VAL A 455 -22.54 -8.40 -10.79
C VAL A 455 -22.52 -9.86 -10.35
N GLN A 456 -23.45 -10.69 -10.82
CA GLN A 456 -23.43 -12.13 -10.52
C GLN A 456 -22.22 -12.79 -11.19
N LYS A 457 -21.37 -13.49 -10.41
CA LYS A 457 -20.15 -14.14 -10.93
C LYS A 457 -20.49 -15.21 -11.96
N ALA A 458 -21.60 -15.92 -11.78
CA ALA A 458 -22.10 -16.91 -12.74
C ALA A 458 -22.42 -16.29 -14.12
N ASP A 459 -23.03 -15.11 -14.16
CA ASP A 459 -23.38 -14.44 -15.41
C ASP A 459 -22.17 -13.76 -16.06
N LEU A 460 -21.25 -13.21 -15.26
CA LEU A 460 -19.96 -12.75 -15.75
C LEU A 460 -19.16 -13.89 -16.39
N SER A 461 -19.12 -15.08 -15.77
CA SER A 461 -18.48 -16.27 -16.35
C SER A 461 -19.13 -16.71 -17.67
N LYS A 462 -20.47 -16.65 -17.79
CA LYS A 462 -21.16 -16.93 -19.07
C LYS A 462 -20.74 -15.93 -20.16
N ALA A 463 -20.68 -14.63 -19.83
CA ALA A 463 -20.29 -13.58 -20.77
C ALA A 463 -18.83 -13.74 -21.26
N ILE A 464 -17.91 -14.05 -20.34
CA ILE A 464 -16.50 -14.35 -20.67
C ILE A 464 -16.41 -15.57 -21.59
N ASN A 465 -17.10 -16.67 -21.25
CA ASN A 465 -17.06 -17.91 -22.04
C ASN A 465 -17.66 -17.74 -23.43
N ASP A 466 -18.78 -17.01 -23.58
CA ASP A 466 -19.36 -16.66 -24.87
C ASP A 466 -18.38 -15.86 -25.74
N SER A 467 -17.75 -14.82 -25.18
CA SER A 467 -16.74 -14.01 -25.87
C SER A 467 -15.52 -14.84 -26.32
N LEU A 468 -14.97 -15.66 -25.42
CA LEU A 468 -13.82 -16.50 -25.70
C LEU A 468 -14.14 -17.55 -26.77
N SER A 469 -15.30 -18.20 -26.69
CA SER A 469 -15.73 -19.23 -27.65
C SER A 469 -15.88 -18.74 -29.09
N LYS A 470 -16.03 -17.43 -29.29
CA LYS A 470 -16.09 -16.76 -30.60
C LYS A 470 -14.71 -16.45 -31.20
N GLN A 471 -13.65 -16.44 -30.37
CA GLN A 471 -12.27 -16.20 -30.81
C GLN A 471 -11.42 -17.49 -30.91
N VAL A 472 -11.89 -18.60 -30.32
CA VAL A 472 -11.26 -19.91 -30.48
C VAL A 472 -11.60 -20.50 -31.86
N ASP A 473 -10.56 -20.67 -32.69
CA ASP A 473 -10.67 -21.31 -34.01
C ASP A 473 -10.98 -22.80 -33.88
N LYS A 474 -12.25 -23.16 -34.07
CA LYS A 474 -12.75 -24.54 -33.97
C LYS A 474 -12.16 -25.49 -35.02
N ASN A 475 -11.47 -24.98 -36.04
CA ASN A 475 -10.82 -25.81 -37.07
C ASN A 475 -9.39 -26.23 -36.68
N LYS A 476 -8.91 -25.83 -35.49
CA LYS A 476 -7.56 -26.13 -34.97
C LYS A 476 -7.59 -26.88 -33.63
N GLN A 477 -8.71 -27.53 -33.31
CA GLN A 477 -8.88 -28.40 -32.13
C GLN A 477 -8.67 -29.87 -32.51
#